data_AF-A0A0F2NK36-F1
#
_entry.id   AF-A0A0F2NK36-F1
#
_cell.length_a   1.000
_cell.length_b   1.000
_cell.length_c   1.000
_cell.angle_alpha   90.00
_cell.angle_beta   90.00
_cell.angle_gamma   90.00
#
_symmetry.space_group_name_H-M   'P 1'
#
loop_
_entity.id
_entity.type
_entity.pdbx_description
1 polymer ?
#
loop_
_entity_poly.entity_id
_entity_poly.type
_entity_poly.pdbx_seq_one_letter_code
_entity_poly.pdbx_strand_id
1 'polypeptide(L)' 'MILSLGEVISPRELPPHFLPEQEGGERILPDRGWTLRDMEREMIRSMLQETNNKSLTAKKLGIARQTLINKLKEYDL' A
#
# COMPACT_ATOMS: atom_id res chain seq x y z
N MET A 1 -12.78 26.24 -26.82
CA MET A 1 -13.61 25.08 -27.17
C MET A 1 -12.86 23.85 -26.69
N ILE A 2 -13.29 23.26 -25.58
CA ILE A 2 -12.63 22.09 -24.99
C ILE A 2 -13.53 20.90 -25.34
N LEU A 3 -13.02 20.01 -26.20
CA LEU A 3 -13.70 18.80 -26.65
C LEU A 3 -12.93 17.62 -26.06
N SER A 4 -13.48 16.98 -25.03
CA SER A 4 -13.03 15.66 -24.58
C SER A 4 -13.70 14.60 -25.47
N LEU A 5 -12.89 13.86 -26.24
CA LEU A 5 -13.32 12.90 -27.28
C LEU A 5 -13.73 11.52 -26.71
N GLY A 6 -14.22 11.46 -25.48
CA GLY A 6 -14.50 10.20 -24.80
C GLY A 6 -15.56 10.33 -23.72
N GLU A 7 -16.36 9.29 -23.57
CA GLU A 7 -17.47 9.18 -22.62
C GLU A 7 -16.99 9.07 -21.15
N VAL A 8 -15.67 8.91 -20.94
CA VAL A 8 -15.05 8.71 -19.62
C VAL A 8 -13.92 9.72 -19.41
N ILE A 9 -14.01 10.50 -18.33
CA ILE A 9 -12.98 11.46 -17.90
C ILE A 9 -11.91 10.71 -17.09
N SER A 10 -10.65 10.86 -17.46
CA SER A 10 -9.52 10.31 -16.71
C SER A 10 -9.10 11.25 -15.57
N PRO A 11 -8.58 10.74 -14.43
CA PRO A 11 -8.14 11.58 -13.31
C PRO A 11 -7.13 12.69 -13.70
N ARG A 12 -6.34 12.47 -14.76
CA ARG A 12 -5.35 13.44 -15.28
C ARG A 12 -5.97 14.68 -15.91
N GLU A 13 -7.26 14.64 -16.20
CA GLU A 13 -8.05 15.71 -16.81
C GLU A 13 -8.82 16.51 -15.74
N LEU A 14 -8.80 16.07 -14.49
CA LEU A 14 -9.43 16.75 -13.38
C LEU A 14 -8.49 17.81 -12.78
N PRO A 15 -9.01 18.99 -12.40
CA PRO A 15 -8.24 19.96 -11.62
C PRO A 15 -7.70 19.35 -10.32
N PRO A 16 -6.56 19.84 -9.79
CA PRO A 16 -5.87 19.21 -8.66
C PRO A 16 -6.69 19.11 -7.37
N HIS A 17 -7.72 19.95 -7.19
CA HIS A 17 -8.64 19.91 -6.04
C HIS A 17 -9.77 18.88 -6.17
N PHE A 18 -9.95 18.29 -7.36
CA PHE A 18 -10.91 17.22 -7.64
C PHE A 18 -10.25 15.84 -7.68
N LEU A 19 -8.92 15.80 -7.78
CA LEU A 19 -8.18 14.60 -7.43
C LEU A 19 -8.48 14.33 -5.96
N PRO A 20 -8.84 13.09 -5.56
CA PRO A 20 -8.76 12.76 -4.15
C PRO A 20 -7.35 13.15 -3.73
N GLU A 21 -7.24 14.00 -2.71
CA GLU A 21 -6.01 14.12 -1.93
C GLU A 21 -5.57 12.68 -1.79
N GLN A 22 -4.37 12.34 -2.26
CA GLN A 22 -3.86 11.02 -2.01
C GLN A 22 -3.74 10.97 -0.47
N GLU A 23 -4.79 10.55 0.21
CA GLU A 23 -4.73 9.68 1.37
C GLU A 23 -4.08 8.37 0.88
N GLY A 24 -2.94 8.46 0.22
CA GLY A 24 -1.93 7.44 0.22
C GLY A 24 -1.53 7.42 1.68
N GLY A 25 -2.26 6.59 2.45
CA GLY A 25 -2.15 6.49 3.89
C GLY A 25 -0.69 6.61 4.24
N GLU A 26 -0.39 7.63 5.06
CA GLU A 26 0.96 8.13 5.35
C GLU A 26 1.98 7.09 4.93
N ARG A 27 2.60 7.25 3.75
CA ARG A 27 3.84 6.52 3.51
C ARG A 27 4.77 7.11 4.53
N ILE A 28 4.81 6.47 5.71
CA ILE A 28 5.72 6.81 6.79
C ILE A 28 7.07 6.59 6.15
N LEU A 29 7.64 7.66 5.60
CA LEU A 29 8.98 7.65 5.09
C LEU A 29 9.82 7.23 6.30
N PRO A 30 10.66 6.18 6.16
CA PRO A 30 11.39 5.66 7.29
C PRO A 30 12.16 6.82 7.93
N ASP A 31 11.81 7.14 9.17
CA ASP A 31 12.53 8.16 9.92
C ASP A 31 13.99 7.69 10.09
N ARG A 32 14.91 8.63 10.33
CA ARG A 32 16.34 8.31 10.56
C ARG A 32 16.46 7.51 11.86
N GLY A 33 16.26 6.21 11.78
CA GLY A 33 16.23 5.31 12.94
C GLY A 33 15.55 3.97 12.68
N TRP A 34 14.86 3.80 11.56
CA TRP A 34 14.22 2.52 11.24
C TRP A 34 15.24 1.45 10.91
N THR A 35 15.11 0.29 11.54
CA THR A 35 15.85 -0.90 11.16
C THR A 35 15.17 -1.60 9.98
N LEU A 36 15.88 -2.51 9.31
CA LEU A 36 15.28 -3.37 8.28
C LEU A 36 14.06 -4.14 8.81
N ARG A 37 14.07 -4.48 10.11
CA ARG A 37 12.97 -5.17 10.78
C ARG A 37 11.73 -4.28 10.89
N ASP A 38 11.92 -2.98 11.18
CA ASP A 38 10.81 -2.03 11.26
C ASP A 38 10.20 -1.78 9.88
N MET A 39 11.05 -1.65 8.86
CA MET A 39 10.61 -1.53 7.46
C MET A 39 9.79 -2.76 7.02
N GLU A 40 10.27 -3.96 7.37
CA GLU A 40 9.56 -5.19 7.03
C GLU A 40 8.22 -5.31 7.77
N ARG A 41 8.18 -4.99 9.06
CA ARG A 41 6.96 -4.97 9.87
C ARG A 41 5.92 -4.03 9.26
N GLU A 42 6.31 -2.80 8.92
CA GLU A 42 5.37 -1.80 8.39
C GLU A 42 4.90 -2.18 6.97
N MET A 43 5.77 -2.76 6.14
CA MET A 43 5.39 -3.25 4.82
C MET A 43 4.37 -4.39 4.90
N ILE A 44 4.56 -5.34 5.84
CA ILE A 44 3.60 -6.42 6.09
C ILE A 44 2.26 -5.86 6.57
N ARG A 45 2.30 -4.88 7.49
CA ARG A 45 1.11 -4.23 8.05
C ARG A 45 0.32 -3.51 6.95
N SER A 46 0.97 -2.67 6.17
CA SER A 46 0.35 -1.89 5.08
C SER A 46 -0.31 -2.82 4.05
N MET A 47 0.40 -3.86 3.62
CA MET A 47 -0.14 -4.84 2.67
C MET A 47 -1.31 -5.65 3.25
N LEU A 48 -1.31 -5.94 4.55
CA LEU A 48 -2.45 -6.61 5.20
C LEU A 48 -3.68 -5.72 5.27
N GLN A 49 -3.52 -4.42 5.54
CA GLN A 49 -4.62 -3.46 5.51
C GLN A 49 -5.21 -3.35 4.10
N GLU A 50 -4.38 -3.34 3.05
CA GLU A 50 -4.85 -3.25 1.66
C GLU A 50 -5.55 -4.53 1.19
N THR A 51 -5.02 -5.71 1.54
CA THR A 51 -5.50 -6.99 0.98
C THR A 51 -6.53 -7.70 1.84
N ASN A 52 -6.57 -7.44 3.15
CA ASN A 52 -7.37 -8.15 4.16
C ASN A 52 -7.29 -9.70 4.06
N ASN A 53 -6.26 -10.25 3.42
CA ASN A 53 -6.15 -11.67 3.12
C ASN A 53 -4.69 -12.12 3.12
N LYS A 54 -4.31 -12.88 4.15
CA LYS A 54 -2.93 -13.31 4.39
C LYS A 54 -2.31 -14.10 3.22
N SER A 55 -3.09 -14.91 2.52
CA SER A 55 -2.60 -15.68 1.37
C SER A 55 -2.30 -14.76 0.18
N LEU A 56 -3.15 -13.75 -0.04
CA LEU A 56 -2.95 -12.75 -1.08
C LEU A 56 -1.78 -11.81 -0.73
N THR A 57 -1.66 -11.41 0.54
CA THR A 57 -0.53 -10.63 1.06
C THR A 57 0.80 -11.34 0.80
N ALA A 58 0.89 -12.63 1.16
CA ALA A 58 2.11 -13.42 0.96
C ALA A 58 2.50 -13.50 -0.53
N LYS A 59 1.51 -13.70 -1.41
CA LYS A 59 1.70 -13.72 -2.86
C LYS A 59 2.18 -12.38 -3.39
N LYS A 60 1.60 -11.26 -2.94
CA LYS A 60 2.02 -9.90 -3.33
C LYS A 60 3.42 -9.56 -2.83
N LEU A 61 3.77 -9.98 -1.62
CA LEU A 61 5.10 -9.79 -1.02
C LEU A 61 6.16 -10.74 -1.60
N GLY A 62 5.77 -11.73 -2.42
CA GLY A 62 6.71 -12.69 -3.00
C GLY A 62 7.29 -13.70 -2.00
N ILE A 63 6.62 -13.91 -0.87
CA ILE A 63 7.07 -14.83 0.18
C ILE A 63 6.10 -16.01 0.34
N ALA A 64 6.60 -17.12 0.88
CA ALA A 64 5.74 -18.24 1.23
C ALA A 64 4.73 -17.86 2.31
N ARG A 65 3.52 -18.41 2.25
CA ARG A 65 2.47 -18.19 3.26
C ARG A 65 2.95 -18.51 4.68
N GLN A 66 3.71 -19.58 4.84
CA GLN A 66 4.28 -19.97 6.14
C GLN A 66 5.25 -18.91 6.67
N THR A 67 6.06 -18.29 5.80
CA THR A 67 6.97 -17.20 6.16
C THR A 67 6.21 -15.98 6.66
N LEU A 68 5.12 -15.59 5.98
CA LEU A 68 4.26 -14.49 6.44
C LEU A 68 3.68 -14.80 7.84
N ILE A 69 3.18 -16.02 8.06
CA ILE A 69 2.62 -16.42 9.36
C ILE A 69 3.68 -16.37 10.46
N ASN A 70 4.91 -16.82 10.17
CA ASN A 70 6.00 -16.78 11.13
C ASN A 70 6.39 -15.34 11.47
N LYS A 71 6.46 -14.45 10.47
CA LYS A 71 6.74 -13.02 10.68
C LYS A 71 5.64 -12.32 11.48
N LEU A 72 4.37 -12.65 11.25
CA LEU A 72 3.27 -12.12 12.05
C LEU A 72 3.38 -12.51 13.52
N LYS A 73 3.72 -13.78 13.80
CA LYS A 73 3.99 -14.25 15.17
C LYS A 73 5.22 -13.58 15.78
N GLU A 74 6.28 -13.39 15.01
CA GLU A 74 7.51 -12.72 15.48
C GLU A 74 7.26 -11.25 15.83
N TYR A 75 6.34 -10.60 15.13
CA TYR A 75 6.04 -9.18 15.29
C TYR A 75 4.83 -8.87 16.18
N ASP A 76 4.10 -9.88 16.62
CA ASP A 76 2.85 -9.77 17.38
C ASP A 76 1.79 -8.90 16.64
N LEU A 77 1.62 -9.17 15.33
CA LEU A 77 0.62 -8.58 14.44
C LEU A 77 -0.53 -9.55 14.12
#